data_AF-A0A497AFM8-F1
#
_entry.id   AF-A0A497AFM8-F1
#
_cell.length_a   1.000
_cell.length_b   1.000
_cell.length_c   1.000
_cell.angle_alpha   90.00
_cell.angle_beta   90.00
_cell.angle_gamma   90.00
#
_symmetry.space_group_name_H-M   'P 1'
#
loop_
_entity.id
_entity.type
_entity.pdbx_description
1 polymer ?
#
loop_
_entity_poly.entity_id
_entity_poly.type
_entity_poly.pdbx_seq_one_letter_code
_entity_poly.pdbx_strand_id
1 'polypeptide(L)'
;MGGDLNNLNNLYQAWEQTALQETLDRHPERQEEFITTSSELVERLYTPLDLDGGYVEKLGFPGEYPFTRGVHPTMHRGRLWTMRMFAGFGAAEETNARFKYLLEQGQTGLSVAFDLPTLYGYDSDAPEAEGEFGKCGVAVSSLRDMQVLFDGIPLDKVTTSMTINSPAAIT
;
A
#
# COMPACT_ATOMS: atom_id res chain seq x y z
N MET A 1 -10.08 35.19 -10.50
CA MET A 1 -9.14 34.10 -10.87
C MET A 1 -7.92 34.64 -11.61
N GLY A 2 -8.03 35.19 -12.83
CA GLY A 2 -6.84 35.71 -13.55
C GLY A 2 -6.12 36.89 -12.87
N GLY A 3 -6.86 37.78 -12.20
CA GLY A 3 -6.26 38.90 -11.45
C GLY A 3 -5.49 38.49 -10.20
N ASP A 4 -5.96 37.44 -9.51
CA ASP A 4 -5.39 36.98 -8.25
C ASP A 4 -4.05 36.25 -8.45
N LEU A 5 -3.95 35.45 -9.52
CA LEU A 5 -2.71 34.76 -9.89
C LEU A 5 -1.63 35.74 -10.37
N ASN A 6 -2.00 36.79 -11.11
CA ASN A 6 -1.05 37.82 -11.53
C ASN A 6 -0.47 38.58 -10.32
N ASN A 7 -1.31 38.90 -9.34
CA ASN A 7 -0.85 39.52 -8.10
C ASN A 7 0.09 38.57 -7.32
N LEU A 8 -0.27 37.29 -7.21
CA LEU A 8 0.56 36.28 -6.56
C LEU A 8 1.93 36.16 -7.25
N ASN A 9 1.97 36.15 -8.58
CA ASN A 9 3.22 36.11 -9.33
C ASN A 9 4.13 37.31 -9.01
N ASN A 10 3.56 38.52 -8.94
CA ASN A 10 4.33 39.71 -8.59
C ASN A 10 4.89 39.64 -7.15
N LEU A 11 4.10 39.13 -6.20
CA LEU A 11 4.53 38.94 -4.82
C LEU A 11 5.61 37.87 -4.71
N TYR A 12 5.48 36.78 -5.45
CA TYR A 12 6.45 35.70 -5.52
C TYR A 12 7.80 36.22 -6.05
N GLN A 13 7.78 36.97 -7.16
CA GLN A 13 8.98 37.60 -7.72
C GLN A 13 9.63 38.61 -6.75
N ALA A 14 8.82 39.41 -6.05
CA ALA A 14 9.33 40.34 -5.05
C ALA A 14 10.01 39.59 -3.88
N TRP A 15 9.44 38.47 -3.43
CA TRP A 15 10.03 37.63 -2.39
C TRP A 15 11.35 36.99 -2.85
N GLU A 16 11.41 36.46 -4.08
CA GLU A 16 12.63 35.88 -4.64
C GLU A 16 13.78 36.90 -4.65
N GLN A 17 13.50 38.13 -5.08
CA GLN A 17 14.49 39.20 -5.19
C GLN A 17 14.87 39.85 -3.85
N THR A 18 14.11 39.60 -2.78
CA THR A 18 14.34 40.21 -1.47
C THR A 18 14.71 39.14 -0.45
N ALA A 19 13.74 38.67 0.33
CA ALA A 19 13.96 37.80 1.47
C ALA A 19 14.74 36.52 1.11
N LEU A 20 14.47 35.93 -0.06
CA LEU A 20 15.19 34.74 -0.51
C LEU A 20 16.64 35.07 -0.88
N GLN A 21 16.87 36.03 -1.80
CA GLN A 21 18.22 36.38 -2.23
C GLN A 21 19.10 36.86 -1.07
N GLU A 22 18.58 37.73 -0.19
CA GLU A 22 19.30 38.19 1.01
C GLU A 22 19.71 37.05 1.94
N THR A 23 18.97 35.94 1.92
CA THR A 23 19.29 34.75 2.70
C THR A 23 20.33 33.89 1.99
N LEU A 24 20.15 33.62 0.69
CA LEU A 24 21.08 32.82 -0.11
C LEU A 24 22.49 33.42 -0.16
N ASP A 25 22.58 34.76 -0.20
CA ASP A 25 23.86 35.48 -0.18
C ASP A 25 24.65 35.26 1.12
N ARG A 26 23.94 35.04 2.23
CA ARG A 26 24.55 34.78 3.54
C ARG A 26 24.72 33.30 3.83
N HIS A 27 23.77 32.49 3.37
CA HIS A 27 23.64 31.06 3.67
C HIS A 27 23.11 30.35 2.42
N PRO A 28 23.99 29.75 1.59
CA PRO A 28 23.55 28.96 0.45
C PRO A 28 22.80 27.71 0.91
N GLU A 29 21.99 27.17 0.01
CA GLU A 29 21.32 25.90 0.26
C GLU A 29 22.31 24.73 0.35
N ARG A 30 21.89 23.66 1.02
CA ARG A 30 22.75 22.50 1.31
C ARG A 30 23.06 21.67 0.07
N GLN A 31 22.23 21.79 -0.96
CA GLN A 31 22.34 21.07 -2.23
C GLN A 31 21.98 22.05 -3.34
N GLU A 32 22.56 21.82 -4.51
CA GLU A 32 22.20 22.57 -5.72
C GLU A 32 20.80 22.21 -6.20
N GLU A 33 20.44 20.92 -6.11
CA GLU A 33 19.13 20.40 -6.43
C GLU A 33 18.59 19.55 -5.28
N PHE A 34 17.29 19.67 -5.03
CA PHE A 34 16.57 18.78 -4.12
C PHE A 34 15.75 17.82 -4.96
N ILE A 35 15.95 16.51 -4.76
CA ILE A 35 15.23 15.47 -5.48
C ILE A 35 14.52 14.52 -4.52
N THR A 36 13.42 13.95 -4.98
CA THR A 36 12.78 12.82 -4.31
C THR A 36 13.61 11.54 -4.48
N THR A 37 13.27 10.48 -3.75
CA THR A 37 13.88 9.16 -3.92
C THR A 37 13.59 8.51 -5.28
N SER A 38 12.62 9.02 -6.02
CA SER A 38 12.32 8.62 -7.40
C SER A 38 12.98 9.53 -8.44
N SER A 39 13.92 10.39 -8.02
CA SER A 39 14.67 11.31 -8.88
C SER A 39 13.83 12.43 -9.52
N GLU A 40 12.71 12.80 -8.90
CA GLU A 40 11.94 13.97 -9.33
C GLU A 40 12.48 15.24 -8.66
N LEU A 41 12.64 16.31 -9.42
CA LEU A 41 13.05 17.62 -8.89
C LEU A 41 11.97 18.18 -7.96
N VAL A 42 12.41 18.75 -6.85
CA VAL A 42 11.55 19.40 -5.86
C VAL A 42 11.89 20.88 -5.83
N GLU A 43 10.96 21.69 -6.30
CA GLU A 43 11.09 23.15 -6.26
C GLU A 43 11.07 23.67 -4.83
N ARG A 44 11.71 24.82 -4.60
CA ARG A 44 11.81 25.46 -3.28
C ARG A 44 10.44 25.73 -2.66
N LEU A 45 9.47 26.12 -3.48
CA LEU A 45 8.14 26.51 -3.06
C LEU A 45 7.12 26.23 -4.16
N TYR A 46 6.07 25.46 -3.83
CA TYR A 46 4.92 25.27 -4.70
C TYR A 46 3.78 26.21 -4.29
N THR A 47 3.14 26.81 -5.28
CA THR A 47 2.09 27.82 -5.18
C THR A 47 0.96 27.52 -6.17
N PRO A 48 -0.16 28.25 -6.12
CA PRO A 48 -1.16 28.19 -7.19
C PRO A 48 -0.65 28.50 -8.61
N LEU A 49 0.54 29.11 -8.77
CA LEU A 49 1.16 29.35 -10.08
C LEU A 49 1.67 28.06 -10.73
N ASP A 50 1.97 27.04 -9.92
CA ASP A 50 2.55 25.76 -10.35
C ASP A 50 1.49 24.75 -10.79
N LEU A 51 0.21 25.13 -10.73
CA LEU A 51 -0.88 24.32 -11.26
C LEU A 51 -0.87 24.44 -12.80
N ASP A 52 -0.56 23.34 -13.46
CA ASP A 52 -0.45 23.16 -14.91
C ASP A 52 -1.80 23.22 -15.67
N GLY A 53 -2.81 23.87 -15.08
CA GLY A 53 -4.18 23.88 -15.58
C GLY A 53 -4.86 22.50 -15.53
N GLY A 54 -6.10 22.42 -16.01
CA GLY A 54 -6.83 21.15 -16.04
C GLY A 54 -7.18 20.59 -14.65
N TYR A 55 -7.30 21.46 -13.63
CA TYR A 55 -7.54 21.06 -12.24
C TYR A 55 -8.75 20.13 -12.11
N VAL A 56 -9.84 20.47 -12.77
CA VAL A 56 -11.10 19.69 -12.71
C VAL A 56 -10.93 18.38 -13.45
N GLU A 57 -10.28 18.39 -14.61
CA GLU A 57 -10.08 17.22 -15.47
C GLU A 57 -9.10 16.20 -14.84
N LYS A 58 -8.03 16.68 -14.19
CA LYS A 58 -6.99 15.84 -13.57
C LYS A 58 -7.35 15.34 -12.19
N LEU A 59 -8.01 16.16 -11.37
CA LEU A 59 -8.36 15.77 -10.01
C LEU A 59 -9.76 15.16 -9.92
N GLY A 60 -10.73 15.73 -10.64
CA GLY A 60 -12.12 15.29 -10.63
C GLY A 60 -12.74 15.24 -9.23
N PHE A 61 -13.74 14.36 -9.09
CA PHE A 61 -14.40 14.03 -7.82
C PHE A 61 -14.18 12.56 -7.47
N PRO A 62 -14.14 12.19 -6.17
CA PRO A 62 -13.99 10.80 -5.78
C PRO A 62 -15.16 9.96 -6.33
N GLY A 63 -14.86 8.74 -6.80
CA GLY A 63 -15.86 7.86 -7.43
C GLY A 63 -16.11 8.13 -8.92
N GLU A 64 -15.45 9.11 -9.51
CA GLU A 64 -15.54 9.43 -10.94
C GLU A 64 -14.15 9.42 -11.58
N TYR A 65 -14.07 9.10 -12.89
CA TYR A 65 -12.81 9.19 -13.64
C TYR A 65 -12.25 10.63 -13.54
N PRO A 66 -10.93 10.84 -13.32
CA PRO A 66 -9.84 9.86 -13.37
C PRO A 66 -9.52 9.16 -12.03
N PHE A 67 -10.40 9.24 -11.04
CA PHE A 67 -10.26 8.61 -9.71
C PHE A 67 -9.06 9.08 -8.88
N THR A 68 -8.42 10.18 -9.26
CA THR A 68 -7.27 10.77 -8.54
C THR A 68 -7.58 11.03 -7.07
N ARG A 69 -8.84 11.37 -6.75
CA ARG A 69 -9.32 11.61 -5.38
C ARG A 69 -9.93 10.39 -4.70
N GLY A 70 -9.87 9.23 -5.33
CA GLY A 70 -10.33 7.94 -4.80
C GLY A 70 -11.38 7.27 -5.70
N VAL A 71 -11.41 5.93 -5.65
CA VAL A 71 -12.31 5.08 -6.46
C VAL A 71 -13.74 5.01 -5.94
N HIS A 72 -14.02 5.50 -4.73
CA HIS A 72 -15.34 5.48 -4.11
C HIS A 72 -15.75 6.89 -3.68
N PRO A 73 -17.02 7.31 -3.88
CA PRO A 73 -17.45 8.68 -3.59
C PRO A 73 -17.40 9.05 -2.10
N THR A 74 -17.62 8.08 -1.22
CA THR A 74 -17.61 8.31 0.24
C THR A 74 -16.29 7.96 0.91
N MET A 75 -15.39 7.26 0.21
CA MET A 75 -14.13 6.69 0.74
C MET A 75 -14.31 6.16 2.18
N HIS A 76 -13.43 6.57 3.09
CA HIS A 76 -13.36 6.09 4.46
C HIS A 76 -14.40 6.70 5.40
N ARG A 77 -15.20 7.67 4.95
CA ARG A 77 -16.39 8.12 5.69
C ARG A 77 -17.53 7.10 5.60
N GLY A 78 -17.58 6.33 4.50
CA GLY A 78 -18.55 5.25 4.32
C GLY A 78 -18.06 3.91 4.84
N ARG A 79 -16.83 3.50 4.44
CA ARG A 79 -16.22 2.25 4.87
C ARG A 79 -14.72 2.43 5.06
N LEU A 80 -14.21 2.08 6.24
CA LEU A 80 -12.77 2.04 6.50
C LEU A 80 -12.07 1.06 5.54
N TRP A 81 -10.78 1.26 5.32
CA TRP A 81 -9.97 0.27 4.61
C TRP A 81 -10.02 -1.07 5.34
N THR A 82 -9.81 -2.17 4.61
CA THR A 82 -9.74 -3.49 5.22
C THR A 82 -8.44 -3.59 6.00
N MET A 83 -8.52 -3.69 7.32
CA MET A 83 -7.36 -4.06 8.14
C MET A 83 -7.07 -5.54 7.86
N ARG A 84 -5.95 -5.81 7.18
CA ARG A 84 -5.55 -7.14 6.73
C ARG A 84 -4.09 -7.37 7.09
N MET A 85 -3.83 -8.09 8.17
CA MET A 85 -2.48 -8.52 8.52
C MET A 85 -2.10 -9.76 7.72
N PHE A 86 -0.85 -9.76 7.28
CA PHE A 86 -0.20 -10.87 6.63
C PHE A 86 0.29 -11.87 7.68
N ALA A 87 -0.20 -13.11 7.62
CA ALA A 87 0.12 -14.12 8.61
C ALA A 87 0.13 -15.54 8.01
N GLY A 88 1.06 -16.34 8.51
CA GLY A 88 1.24 -17.75 8.20
C GLY A 88 2.56 -18.21 8.79
N PHE A 89 2.55 -19.35 9.46
CA PHE A 89 3.73 -20.06 9.97
C PHE A 89 3.32 -21.47 10.40
N GLY A 90 4.29 -22.38 10.40
CA GLY A 90 4.12 -23.74 10.90
C GLY A 90 3.03 -24.52 10.19
N ALA A 91 2.34 -25.34 10.96
CA ALA A 91 1.21 -26.13 10.49
C ALA A 91 -0.08 -25.29 10.35
N ALA A 92 -1.06 -25.83 9.63
CA ALA A 92 -2.34 -25.19 9.39
C ALA A 92 -3.08 -24.83 10.70
N GLU A 93 -2.98 -25.67 11.74
CA GLU A 93 -3.58 -25.45 13.06
C GLU A 93 -3.00 -24.19 13.75
N GLU A 94 -1.68 -24.01 13.66
CA GLU A 94 -0.99 -22.88 14.29
C GLU A 94 -1.37 -21.56 13.63
N THR A 95 -1.42 -21.56 12.28
CA THR A 95 -1.89 -20.39 11.53
C THR A 95 -3.38 -20.15 11.73
N ASN A 96 -4.22 -21.18 11.84
CA ASN A 96 -5.64 -21.02 12.18
C ASN A 96 -5.83 -20.34 13.54
N ALA A 97 -5.10 -20.79 14.57
CA ALA A 97 -5.12 -20.15 15.89
C ALA A 97 -4.72 -18.68 15.80
N ARG A 98 -3.70 -18.35 14.99
CA ARG A 98 -3.31 -16.97 14.72
C ARG A 98 -4.40 -16.17 14.01
N PHE A 99 -5.08 -16.73 13.03
CA PHE A 99 -6.19 -16.06 12.35
C PHE A 99 -7.35 -15.75 13.29
N LYS A 100 -7.74 -16.71 14.14
CA LYS A 100 -8.77 -16.49 15.16
C LYS A 100 -8.39 -15.36 16.12
N TYR A 101 -7.15 -15.37 16.64
CA TYR A 101 -6.63 -14.28 17.46
C TYR A 101 -6.69 -12.92 16.74
N LEU A 102 -6.27 -12.85 15.49
CA LEU A 102 -6.28 -11.60 14.71
C LEU A 102 -7.69 -11.06 14.49
N LEU A 103 -8.66 -11.93 14.20
CA LEU A 103 -10.07 -11.56 14.07
C LEU A 103 -10.62 -11.04 15.40
N GLU A 104 -10.28 -11.67 16.53
CA GLU A 104 -10.63 -11.18 17.88
C GLU A 104 -10.05 -9.79 18.18
N GLN A 105 -8.87 -9.46 17.63
CA GLN A 105 -8.26 -8.13 17.76
C GLN A 105 -8.84 -7.08 16.77
N GLY A 106 -9.92 -7.41 16.06
CA GLY A 106 -10.63 -6.46 15.19
C GLY A 106 -10.17 -6.45 13.73
N GLN A 107 -9.38 -7.45 13.31
CA GLN A 107 -9.05 -7.63 11.89
C GLN A 107 -10.32 -7.95 11.06
N THR A 108 -10.40 -7.40 9.86
CA THR A 108 -11.62 -7.49 9.01
C THR A 108 -11.41 -8.27 7.70
N GLY A 109 -10.17 -8.70 7.43
CA GLY A 109 -9.84 -9.62 6.36
C GLY A 109 -8.53 -10.34 6.65
N LEU A 110 -8.36 -11.58 6.19
CA LEU A 110 -7.16 -12.39 6.42
C LEU A 110 -6.24 -12.38 5.21
N SER A 111 -4.92 -12.43 5.40
CA SER A 111 -3.97 -12.67 4.30
C SER A 111 -3.05 -13.82 4.66
N VAL A 112 -3.10 -14.87 3.85
CA VAL A 112 -2.32 -16.09 4.04
C VAL A 112 -0.92 -15.92 3.46
N ALA A 113 0.09 -16.16 4.29
CA ALA A 113 1.48 -16.36 3.88
C ALA A 113 1.75 -17.86 3.80
N PHE A 114 2.28 -18.35 2.67
CA PHE A 114 2.62 -19.77 2.49
C PHE A 114 4.13 -19.99 2.62
N ASP A 115 4.53 -21.18 3.04
CA ASP A 115 5.95 -21.54 3.07
C ASP A 115 6.55 -21.73 1.67
N LEU A 116 7.87 -21.85 1.58
CA LEU A 116 8.55 -21.98 0.28
C LEU A 116 8.10 -23.22 -0.51
N PRO A 117 8.01 -24.43 0.08
CA PRO A 117 7.51 -25.61 -0.62
C PRO A 117 6.15 -25.35 -1.29
N THR A 118 5.19 -24.82 -0.54
CA THR A 118 3.86 -24.48 -1.06
C THR A 118 3.94 -23.43 -2.17
N LEU A 119 4.78 -22.39 -2.03
CA LEU A 119 4.96 -21.35 -3.05
C LEU A 119 5.57 -21.88 -4.35
N TYR A 120 6.36 -22.94 -4.29
CA TYR A 120 6.96 -23.60 -5.45
C TYR A 120 6.16 -24.80 -5.98
N GLY A 121 5.09 -25.21 -5.28
CA GLY A 121 4.23 -26.33 -5.68
C GLY A 121 4.80 -27.70 -5.32
N TYR A 122 5.59 -27.79 -4.25
CA TYR A 122 6.09 -29.03 -3.69
C TYR A 122 5.26 -29.47 -2.49
N ASP A 123 5.04 -30.77 -2.37
CA ASP A 123 4.52 -31.38 -1.15
C ASP A 123 5.58 -31.29 -0.03
N SER A 124 5.12 -31.30 1.21
CA SER A 124 5.97 -31.11 2.40
C SER A 124 7.02 -32.21 2.59
N ASP A 125 6.85 -33.37 1.98
CA ASP A 125 7.77 -34.52 1.99
C ASP A 125 8.66 -34.61 0.75
N ALA A 126 8.57 -33.64 -0.17
CA ALA A 126 9.48 -33.55 -1.30
C ALA A 126 10.92 -33.32 -0.83
N PRO A 127 11.94 -33.93 -1.46
CA PRO A 127 13.35 -33.67 -1.12
C PRO A 127 13.72 -32.18 -1.15
N GLU A 128 13.12 -31.40 -2.06
CA GLU A 128 13.31 -29.96 -2.20
C GLU A 128 12.71 -29.14 -1.05
N ALA A 129 11.81 -29.73 -0.26
CA ALA A 129 11.14 -29.08 0.87
C ALA A 129 11.88 -29.26 2.21
N GLU A 130 12.96 -30.05 2.24
CA GLU A 130 13.70 -30.35 3.46
C GLU A 130 14.15 -29.08 4.20
N GLY A 131 13.69 -28.93 5.45
CA GLY A 131 14.05 -27.80 6.32
C GLY A 131 13.27 -26.51 6.09
N GLU A 132 12.33 -26.48 5.14
CA GLU A 132 11.56 -25.27 4.81
C GLU A 132 10.07 -25.34 5.22
N PHE A 133 9.61 -26.50 5.69
CA PHE A 133 8.26 -26.70 6.22
C PHE A 133 7.88 -25.62 7.25
N GLY A 134 6.84 -24.85 6.95
CA GLY A 134 6.24 -23.91 7.90
C GLY A 134 7.12 -22.72 8.31
N LYS A 135 8.30 -22.54 7.71
CA LYS A 135 9.31 -21.59 8.22
C LYS A 135 8.99 -20.12 7.90
N CYS A 136 8.57 -19.86 6.67
CA CYS A 136 8.27 -18.51 6.17
C CYS A 136 6.77 -18.28 5.93
N GLY A 137 5.93 -19.24 6.28
CA GLY A 137 4.50 -19.24 6.02
C GLY A 137 3.86 -20.55 6.49
N VAL A 138 2.56 -20.71 6.28
CA VAL A 138 1.88 -21.98 6.56
C VAL A 138 2.21 -23.02 5.48
N ALA A 139 2.47 -24.26 5.89
CA ALA A 139 2.61 -25.38 4.98
C ALA A 139 1.24 -25.90 4.51
N VAL A 140 1.04 -26.02 3.20
CA VAL A 140 -0.18 -26.58 2.58
C VAL A 140 0.23 -27.52 1.45
N SER A 141 -0.04 -28.81 1.61
CA SER A 141 0.22 -29.82 0.58
C SER A 141 -1.07 -30.49 0.10
N SER A 142 -2.21 -30.18 0.71
CA SER A 142 -3.49 -30.78 0.37
C SER A 142 -4.67 -29.89 0.71
N LEU A 143 -5.83 -30.23 0.14
CA LEU A 143 -7.12 -29.65 0.54
C LEU A 143 -7.37 -29.81 2.05
N ARG A 144 -6.85 -30.87 2.68
CA ARG A 144 -7.05 -31.10 4.12
C ARG A 144 -6.40 -29.99 4.94
N ASP A 145 -5.22 -29.52 4.55
CA ASP A 145 -4.52 -28.45 5.24
C ASP A 145 -5.30 -27.13 5.12
N MET A 146 -5.87 -26.84 3.94
CA MET A 146 -6.75 -25.69 3.74
C MET A 146 -8.02 -25.75 4.58
N GLN A 147 -8.62 -26.94 4.74
CA GLN A 147 -9.77 -27.13 5.63
C GLN A 147 -9.42 -26.82 7.08
N VAL A 148 -8.26 -27.28 7.55
CA VAL A 148 -7.78 -26.99 8.91
C VAL A 148 -7.45 -25.52 9.09
N LEU A 149 -6.77 -24.92 8.10
CA LEU A 149 -6.37 -23.52 8.09
C LEU A 149 -7.56 -22.58 8.30
N PHE A 150 -8.72 -22.90 7.70
CA PHE A 150 -9.93 -22.10 7.80
C PHE A 150 -11.00 -22.67 8.76
N ASP A 151 -10.67 -23.70 9.54
CA ASP A 151 -11.63 -24.31 10.45
C ASP A 151 -12.18 -23.29 11.46
N GLY A 152 -13.51 -23.19 11.53
CA GLY A 152 -14.22 -22.24 12.39
C GLY A 152 -14.15 -20.77 11.96
N ILE A 153 -13.63 -20.44 10.77
CA ILE A 153 -13.60 -19.07 10.24
C ILE A 153 -14.82 -18.84 9.34
N PRO A 154 -15.66 -17.80 9.57
CA PRO A 154 -16.83 -17.52 8.74
C PRO A 154 -16.43 -16.85 7.42
N LEU A 155 -16.10 -17.67 6.42
CA LEU A 155 -15.63 -17.22 5.09
C LEU A 155 -16.68 -16.40 4.30
N ASP A 156 -17.96 -16.47 4.68
CA ASP A 156 -19.04 -15.63 4.13
C ASP A 156 -18.97 -14.17 4.64
N LYS A 157 -18.28 -13.92 5.75
CA LYS A 157 -18.19 -12.62 6.42
C LYS A 157 -16.79 -12.03 6.39
N VAL A 158 -15.78 -12.87 6.24
CA VAL A 158 -14.37 -12.47 6.26
C VAL A 158 -13.78 -12.63 4.86
N THR A 159 -13.17 -11.57 4.35
CA THR A 159 -12.47 -11.64 3.06
C THR A 159 -11.10 -12.27 3.25
N THR A 160 -10.73 -13.22 2.40
CA THR A 160 -9.42 -13.89 2.41
C THR A 160 -8.60 -13.47 1.20
N SER A 161 -7.33 -13.12 1.43
CA SER A 161 -6.31 -12.94 0.40
C SER A 161 -5.26 -14.02 0.57
N MET A 162 -4.69 -14.50 -0.53
CA MET A 162 -3.68 -15.55 -0.52
C MET A 162 -2.49 -15.04 -1.33
N THR A 163 -1.33 -14.93 -0.70
CA THR A 163 -0.11 -14.50 -1.40
C THR A 163 0.55 -15.73 -2.00
N ILE A 164 -0.01 -16.17 -3.12
CA ILE A 164 0.39 -17.37 -3.87
C ILE A 164 0.50 -17.00 -5.36
N ASN A 165 1.45 -17.60 -6.07
CA ASN A 165 1.73 -17.26 -7.47
C ASN A 165 1.69 -18.52 -8.35
N SER A 166 2.83 -19.19 -8.56
CA SER A 166 2.97 -20.29 -9.53
C SER A 166 1.95 -21.42 -9.35
N PRO A 167 1.67 -21.92 -8.12
CA PRO A 167 0.71 -22.99 -7.92
C PRO A 167 -0.71 -22.50 -7.60
N ALA A 168 -1.01 -21.21 -7.78
CA ALA A 168 -2.29 -20.61 -7.36
C ALA A 168 -3.56 -21.31 -7.88
N ALA A 169 -3.49 -21.97 -9.04
CA ALA A 169 -4.63 -22.69 -9.62
C ALA A 169 -4.78 -24.14 -9.10
N ILE A 170 -3.80 -24.63 -8.35
CA ILE A 170 -3.65 -26.02 -7.92
C ILE A 170 -3.66 -26.12 -6.37
N THR A 171 -3.24 -25.05 -5.68
CA THR A 171 -3.30 -24.91 -4.21
C THR A 171 -4.73 -24.88 -3.67
#